data_AF-A0AB36YHZ9-F1
#
_entry.id   AF-A0AB36YHZ9-F1
#
_cell.length_a   1.000
_cell.length_b   1.000
_cell.length_c   1.000
_cell.angle_alpha   90.00
_cell.angle_beta   90.00
_cell.angle_gamma   90.00
#
_symmetry.space_group_name_H-M   'P 1'
#
loop_
_entity.id
_entity.type
_entity.pdbx_description
1 polymer ?
#
loop_
_entity_poly.entity_id
_entity_poly.type
_entity_poly.pdbx_seq_one_letter_code
_entity_poly.pdbx_strand_id
1 'polypeptide(L)' 'FGVRGIEGKIAAIRYAREKKRPFFGICLGMQLAVIEYARSVVGWADANSAEFDPQSKHLVIDLMEDQKQVENMGGT' A
#
# COMPACT_ATOMS: atom_id res chain seq x y z
N PHE A 1 -10.37 8.73 -4.48
CA PHE A 1 -9.14 8.43 -5.22
C PHE A 1 -8.03 9.30 -4.65
N GLY A 2 -6.83 8.73 -4.48
CA GLY A 2 -5.75 9.26 -3.64
C GLY A 2 -5.77 8.75 -2.18
N VAL A 3 -5.02 9.42 -1.29
CA VAL A 3 -4.76 9.03 0.12
C VAL A 3 -5.98 8.85 1.03
N ARG A 4 -7.15 9.32 0.60
CA ARG A 4 -8.38 9.32 1.39
C ARG A 4 -8.89 7.88 1.63
N GLY A 5 -9.06 7.52 2.90
CA GLY A 5 -9.60 6.22 3.31
C GLY A 5 -8.61 5.05 3.24
N ILE A 6 -7.32 5.32 3.08
CA ILE A 6 -6.27 4.28 3.09
C ILE A 6 -6.24 3.54 4.44
N GLU A 7 -6.18 4.27 5.55
CA GLU A 7 -6.09 3.64 6.89
C GLU A 7 -7.31 2.76 7.22
N GLY A 8 -8.50 3.16 6.79
CA GLY A 8 -9.71 2.33 6.92
C GLY A 8 -9.62 1.03 6.11
N LYS A 9 -9.07 1.09 4.89
CA LYS A 9 -8.84 -0.09 4.05
C LYS A 9 -7.77 -1.00 4.65
N ILE A 10 -6.67 -0.44 5.17
CA ILE A 10 -5.62 -1.20 5.88
C ILE A 10 -6.22 -1.91 7.10
N ALA A 11 -7.07 -1.25 7.89
CA ALA A 11 -7.76 -1.87 9.01
C ALA A 11 -8.67 -3.03 8.57
N ALA A 12 -9.41 -2.88 7.47
CA ALA A 12 -10.24 -3.96 6.92
C ALA A 12 -9.41 -5.15 6.43
N ILE A 13 -8.26 -4.90 5.79
CA ILE A 13 -7.31 -5.93 5.36
C ILE A 13 -6.77 -6.69 6.57
N ARG A 14 -6.33 -5.96 7.60
CA ARG A 14 -5.85 -6.55 8.86
C ARG A 14 -6.89 -7.46 9.48
N TYR A 15 -8.15 -6.99 9.55
CA TYR A 15 -9.25 -7.80 10.03
C TYR A 15 -9.42 -9.08 9.22
N ALA A 16 -9.42 -9.01 7.88
CA ALA A 16 -9.53 -10.18 7.02
C ALA A 16 -8.41 -11.20 7.29
N ARG A 17 -7.15 -10.72 7.40
CA ARG A 17 -5.98 -11.57 7.70
C ARG A 17 -6.08 -12.23 9.07
N GLU A 18 -6.32 -11.45 10.12
CA GLU A 18 -6.40 -11.95 11.51
C GLU A 18 -7.58 -12.91 11.72
N LYS A 19 -8.68 -12.72 10.98
CA LYS A 19 -9.86 -13.61 11.03
C LYS A 19 -9.83 -14.72 9.98
N LYS A 20 -8.71 -14.90 9.27
CA LYS A 20 -8.54 -15.95 8.24
C LYS A 20 -9.66 -15.94 7.19
N ARG A 21 -10.15 -14.75 6.83
CA ARG A 21 -11.15 -14.57 5.77
C ARG A 21 -10.43 -14.48 4.43
N PRO A 22 -10.91 -15.16 3.37
CA PRO A 22 -10.39 -14.94 2.03
C PRO A 22 -10.45 -13.46 1.65
N PHE A 23 -9.34 -12.94 1.12
CA PHE A 23 -9.19 -11.56 0.71
C PHE A 23 -8.60 -11.53 -0.71
N PHE A 24 -9.13 -10.66 -1.57
CA PHE A 24 -8.62 -10.42 -2.91
C PHE A 24 -8.45 -8.90 -3.12
N GLY A 25 -7.20 -8.46 -3.27
CA GLY A 25 -6.84 -7.06 -3.48
C GLY A 25 -6.39 -6.82 -4.92
N ILE A 26 -7.03 -5.88 -5.60
CA ILE A 26 -6.72 -5.51 -7.00
C ILE A 26 -6.00 -4.17 -7.01
N CYS A 27 -4.89 -4.06 -7.73
CA CYS A 27 -4.13 -2.82 -7.90
C CYS A 27 -3.78 -2.18 -6.53
N LEU A 28 -4.36 -1.03 -6.19
CA LEU A 28 -4.19 -0.41 -4.87
C LEU A 28 -4.55 -1.37 -3.71
N GLY A 29 -5.53 -2.26 -3.89
CA GLY A 29 -5.88 -3.25 -2.87
C GLY A 29 -4.74 -4.23 -2.55
N MET A 30 -3.92 -4.58 -3.56
CA MET A 30 -2.72 -5.40 -3.36
C MET A 30 -1.64 -4.60 -2.63
N GLN A 31 -1.40 -3.35 -3.03
CA GLN A 31 -0.42 -2.47 -2.41
C GLN A 31 -0.72 -2.25 -0.91
N LEU A 32 -1.97 -1.97 -0.57
CA LEU A 32 -2.40 -1.80 0.82
C LEU A 32 -2.29 -3.09 1.64
N ALA A 33 -2.38 -4.27 1.01
CA ALA A 33 -2.18 -5.53 1.70
C ALA A 33 -0.72 -5.78 2.07
N VAL A 34 0.21 -5.41 1.19
CA VAL A 34 1.65 -5.42 1.49
C VAL A 34 1.97 -4.46 2.63
N ILE A 35 1.43 -3.24 2.58
CA ILE A 35 1.61 -2.22 3.63
C ILE A 35 1.06 -2.73 4.97
N GLU A 36 -0.15 -3.30 5.01
CA GLU A 36 -0.72 -3.86 6.24
C GLU A 36 0.18 -4.93 6.84
N TYR A 37 0.65 -5.87 6.02
CA TYR A 37 1.49 -6.97 6.48
C TYR A 37 2.85 -6.49 7.01
N ALA A 38 3.47 -5.52 6.32
CA ALA A 38 4.72 -4.90 6.76
C ALA A 38 4.55 -4.19 8.12
N ARG A 39 3.45 -3.44 8.30
CA ARG A 39 3.16 -2.75 9.56
C ARG A 39 2.85 -3.70 10.71
N SER A 40 2.08 -4.76 10.46
CA SER A 40 1.51 -5.59 11.54
C SER A 40 2.30 -6.86 11.85
N VAL A 41 2.91 -7.50 10.84
CA VAL A 41 3.62 -8.78 11.00
C VAL A 41 5.14 -8.56 11.02
N VAL A 42 5.66 -7.73 10.12
CA VAL A 42 7.11 -7.42 10.08
C VAL A 42 7.48 -6.40 11.17
N GLY A 43 6.54 -5.52 11.55
CA GLY A 43 6.72 -4.52 12.60
C GLY A 43 7.28 -3.18 12.11
N TRP A 44 7.28 -2.93 10.80
CA TRP A 44 7.67 -1.65 10.23
C TRP A 44 6.50 -0.68 10.24
N ALA A 45 6.29 -0.02 11.38
CA ALA A 45 5.12 0.83 11.62
C ALA A 45 4.96 1.98 10.60
N ASP A 46 6.06 2.48 10.05
CA ASP A 46 6.07 3.54 9.04
C ASP A 46 6.02 3.01 7.60
N ALA A 47 5.91 1.69 7.37
CA ALA A 47 5.90 1.14 6.01
C ALA A 47 4.79 1.77 5.16
N ASN A 48 5.14 2.20 3.95
CA ASN A 48 4.21 2.93 3.09
C ASN A 48 4.56 2.81 1.60
N SER A 49 3.74 3.44 0.76
CA SER A 49 4.02 3.66 -0.66
C SER A 49 4.70 5.01 -0.86
N ALA A 50 5.65 5.09 -1.80
CA ALA A 50 6.27 6.35 -2.22
C ALA A 50 5.23 7.39 -2.70
N GLU A 51 4.09 6.92 -3.24
CA GLU A 51 2.98 7.79 -3.67
C GLU A 51 2.27 8.48 -2.49
N PHE A 52 2.23 7.84 -1.31
CA PHE A 52 1.46 8.32 -0.16
C PHE A 52 2.33 8.98 0.90
N ASP A 53 3.52 8.45 1.12
CA ASP A 53 4.49 8.97 2.10
C ASP A 53 5.92 8.70 1.61
N PRO A 54 6.48 9.61 0.78
CA PRO A 54 7.84 9.49 0.28
C PRO A 54 8.91 9.66 1.37
N GLN A 55 8.54 10.05 2.59
CA GLN A 55 9.46 10.22 3.71
C GLN A 55 9.57 8.96 4.60
N SER A 56 8.75 7.94 4.35
CA SER A 56 8.84 6.66 5.04
C SER A 56 10.23 6.03 4.85
N LYS A 57 10.77 5.43 5.91
CA LYS A 57 12.04 4.69 5.81
C LYS A 57 11.85 3.31 5.18
N HIS A 58 10.60 2.85 5.09
CA HIS A 58 10.24 1.53 4.58
C HIS A 58 9.24 1.66 3.42
N LEU A 59 9.74 2.11 2.27
CA LEU A 59 8.98 2.16 1.01
C LEU A 59 8.82 0.76 0.44
N VAL A 60 7.71 0.10 0.81
CA VAL A 60 7.40 -1.28 0.37
C VAL A 60 6.68 -1.31 -0.98
N ILE A 61 6.20 -0.16 -1.44
CA ILE A 61 5.63 0.05 -2.77
C ILE A 61 6.28 1.30 -3.36
N ASP A 62 6.80 1.18 -4.58
CA ASP A 62 7.44 2.28 -5.30
C ASP A 62 7.17 2.15 -6.80
N LEU A 63 7.42 3.22 -7.54
CA LEU A 63 7.44 3.22 -9.00
C LEU A 63 8.66 2.46 -9.50
N MET A 64 8.48 1.68 -10.58
CA MET A 64 9.61 1.06 -11.26
C MET A 64 10.53 2.14 -11.83
N GLU A 65 11.84 1.88 -11.87
CA GLU A 65 12.84 2.86 -12.30
C GLU A 65 12.52 3.44 -13.69
N ASP A 66 12.08 2.58 -14.61
CA ASP A 66 11.68 2.95 -15.98
C ASP A 66 10.44 3.87 -16.02
N GLN A 67 9.64 3.92 -14.96
CA GLN A 67 8.45 4.77 -14.84
C GLN A 67 8.77 6.13 -14.22
N LYS A 68 9.92 6.30 -13.55
CA LYS A 68 10.29 7.57 -12.89
C LYS A 68 10.53 8.71 -13.89
N GLN A 69 10.89 8.39 -15.13
CA GLN A 69 11.10 9.37 -16.21
C GLN A 69 9.89 9.55 -17.13
N VAL A 70 8.78 8.84 -16.86
CA VAL A 70 7.56 8.93 -17.66
C VAL A 70 6.60 9.88 -16.97
N GLU A 71 6.63 11.15 -17.37
CA GLU A 71 5.77 12.21 -16.81
C GLU A 71 4.28 12.05 -17.18
N ASN A 72 3.96 11.24 -18.20
CA ASN A 72 2.59 10.98 -18.64
C ASN A 72 2.15 9.55 -18.32
N MET A 73 1.78 9.30 -17.06
CA MET A 73 1.00 8.12 -16.70
C MET A 73 -0.49 8.47 -16.74
N GLY A 74 -1.07 8.40 -17.93
CA GLY A 74 -2.50 8.60 -18.15
C GLY A 74 -3.35 7.63 -17.33
N GLY A 75 -4.48 8.13 -16.82
CA GLY A 75 -5.39 7.45 -15.92
C GLY A 75 -6.48 8.34 -15.30
N THR A 76 -6.50 9.64 -15.63
CA THR A 76 -7.66 10.53 -15.83
C THR A 76 -7.29 11.58 -16.85
#